data_AF-A0A6A6FPC6-F1
#
_entry.id   AF-A0A6A6FPC6-F1
#
_cell.length_a   1.000
_cell.length_b   1.000
_cell.length_c   1.000
_cell.angle_alpha   90.00
_cell.angle_beta   90.00
_cell.angle_gamma   90.00
#
_symmetry.space_group_name_H-M   'P 1'
#
loop_
_entity.id
_entity.type
_entity.pdbx_description
1 polymer ?
#
loop_
_entity_poly.entity_id
_entity_poly.type
_entity_poly.pdbx_seq_one_letter_code
_entity_poly.pdbx_strand_id
1 'polypeptide(L)'
;MATRPAPSAKRTSAAVPAEIFTRPPCKIHPSAVISEKAQITGTHTVELCEDSILHPHSRIRAEHGIVYIGKRTIICGATTVGVTEGEGNVIIGDEVIIEAGATVEAKSVGDGTMIEAKAKIGKGAVIGKYCKITPLCEVSADDQLPDYTVVYGDNQRRYDQTLADNPEVRQAQRKGQALHVSTLQKLIPNASHKWT
;
A
#
# COMPACT_ATOMS: atom_id res chain seq x y z
N MET A 1 -53.61 -11.48 -27.46
CA MET A 1 -52.99 -10.15 -27.36
C MET A 1 -52.30 -10.06 -26.01
N ALA A 2 -50.96 -10.18 -25.98
CA ALA A 2 -50.18 -10.20 -24.74
C ALA A 2 -49.90 -8.75 -24.28
N THR A 3 -50.23 -8.45 -23.03
CA THR A 3 -50.05 -7.13 -22.40
C THR A 3 -48.58 -6.91 -22.03
N ARG A 4 -48.00 -5.78 -22.45
CA ARG A 4 -46.62 -5.36 -22.12
C ARG A 4 -46.52 -5.02 -20.63
N PRO A 5 -45.46 -5.43 -19.91
CA PRO A 5 -45.23 -4.96 -18.56
C PRO A 5 -44.71 -3.50 -18.55
N ALA A 6 -45.06 -2.78 -17.49
CA ALA A 6 -44.79 -1.36 -17.29
C ALA A 6 -43.29 -1.04 -17.14
N PRO A 7 -42.84 0.19 -17.49
CA PRO A 7 -41.44 0.57 -17.37
C PRO A 7 -41.00 0.69 -15.91
N SER A 8 -39.87 0.03 -15.60
CA SER A 8 -39.23 0.01 -14.29
C SER A 8 -38.88 1.43 -13.80
N ALA A 9 -39.21 1.71 -12.53
CA ALA A 9 -38.95 2.99 -11.88
C ALA A 9 -37.47 3.34 -11.92
N LYS A 10 -37.17 4.58 -12.32
CA LYS A 10 -35.82 5.17 -12.32
C LYS A 10 -35.23 5.03 -10.91
N ARG A 11 -34.15 4.27 -10.78
CA ARG A 11 -33.28 4.29 -9.60
C ARG A 11 -32.66 5.69 -9.50
N THR A 12 -33.27 6.55 -8.70
CA THR A 12 -32.58 7.72 -8.17
C THR A 12 -31.49 7.20 -7.24
N SER A 13 -30.24 7.29 -7.69
CA SER A 13 -29.08 7.08 -6.83
C SER A 13 -29.14 8.13 -5.72
N ALA A 14 -29.67 7.73 -4.56
CA ALA A 14 -29.50 8.48 -3.34
C ALA A 14 -28.00 8.67 -3.14
N ALA A 15 -27.56 9.93 -3.14
CA ALA A 15 -26.19 10.27 -2.76
C ALA A 15 -25.96 9.67 -1.36
N VAL A 16 -25.01 8.74 -1.29
CA VAL A 16 -24.50 8.24 -0.02
C VAL A 16 -24.05 9.47 0.77
N PRO A 17 -24.53 9.67 2.02
CA PRO A 17 -24.10 10.80 2.81
C PRO A 17 -22.57 10.78 2.86
N ALA A 18 -21.95 11.92 2.57
CA ALA A 18 -20.52 12.09 2.64
C ALA A 18 -20.06 11.56 4.00
N GLU A 19 -19.43 10.39 3.99
CA GLU A 19 -18.81 9.85 5.18
C GLU A 19 -17.93 10.95 5.73
N ILE A 20 -18.06 11.18 7.03
CA ILE A 20 -17.34 12.21 7.74
C ILE A 20 -15.86 11.82 7.57
N PHE A 21 -15.20 12.41 6.57
CA PHE A 21 -13.75 12.39 6.40
C PHE A 21 -13.20 13.18 7.59
N THR A 22 -13.25 12.57 8.77
CA THR A 22 -12.39 12.95 9.88
C THR A 22 -10.98 12.85 9.31
N ARG A 23 -10.28 13.98 9.27
CA ARG A 23 -8.88 13.94 8.89
C ARG A 23 -8.17 13.17 10.00
N PRO A 24 -7.51 12.05 9.70
CA PRO A 24 -6.73 11.37 10.71
C PRO A 24 -5.62 12.32 11.17
N PRO A 25 -5.19 12.22 12.44
CA PRO A 25 -3.96 12.88 12.86
C PRO A 25 -2.79 12.28 12.08
N CYS A 26 -2.25 13.03 11.12
CA CYS A 26 -1.12 12.59 10.30
C CYS A 26 0.17 13.19 10.85
N LYS A 27 1.21 12.37 11.06
CA LYS A 27 2.57 12.83 11.32
C LYS A 27 3.38 12.61 10.06
N ILE A 28 3.69 13.69 9.35
CA ILE A 28 4.32 13.63 8.04
C ILE A 28 5.71 14.24 8.14
N HIS A 29 6.72 13.50 7.71
CA HIS A 29 8.07 14.04 7.62
C HIS A 29 8.15 15.09 6.49
N PRO A 30 8.87 16.22 6.67
CA PRO A 30 8.96 17.28 5.65
C PRO A 30 9.50 16.82 4.29
N SER A 31 10.33 15.77 4.25
CA SER A 31 10.88 15.22 3.00
C SER A 31 9.96 14.21 2.30
N ALA A 32 8.84 13.82 2.94
CA ALA A 32 7.85 12.96 2.32
C ALA A 32 7.10 13.71 1.22
N VAL A 33 6.84 13.02 0.10
CA VAL A 33 6.13 13.56 -1.05
C VAL A 33 4.77 12.91 -1.14
N ILE A 34 3.73 13.73 -0.99
CA ILE A 34 2.34 13.27 -1.09
C ILE A 34 1.71 13.93 -2.30
N SER A 35 1.19 13.13 -3.23
CA SER A 35 0.42 13.65 -4.35
C SER A 35 -0.88 14.30 -3.87
N GLU A 36 -1.30 15.39 -4.50
CA GLU A 36 -2.55 16.10 -4.19
C GLU A 36 -3.80 15.20 -4.26
N LYS A 37 -3.79 14.21 -5.17
CA LYS A 37 -4.87 13.25 -5.41
C LYS A 37 -4.80 12.02 -4.51
N ALA A 38 -3.84 11.94 -3.60
CA ALA A 38 -3.80 10.88 -2.59
C ALA A 38 -4.95 11.08 -1.59
N GLN A 39 -5.55 9.97 -1.16
CA GLN A 39 -6.66 9.95 -0.22
C GLN A 39 -6.17 9.30 1.07
N ILE A 40 -6.12 10.09 2.15
CA ILE A 40 -5.82 9.58 3.50
C ILE A 40 -7.10 9.73 4.31
N THR A 41 -7.63 8.61 4.82
CA THR A 41 -8.91 8.54 5.52
C THR A 41 -8.74 7.79 6.82
N GLY A 42 -9.50 8.16 7.86
CA GLY A 42 -9.56 7.39 9.09
C GLY A 42 -9.54 8.25 10.35
N THR A 43 -9.66 7.57 11.49
CA THR A 43 -9.68 8.16 12.82
C THR A 43 -8.34 7.97 13.55
N HIS A 44 -7.55 6.98 13.15
CA HIS A 44 -6.27 6.62 13.76
C HIS A 44 -5.10 7.39 13.15
N THR A 45 -3.97 7.37 13.85
CA THR A 45 -2.76 8.08 13.42
C THR A 45 -2.15 7.45 12.17
N VAL A 46 -1.76 8.29 11.22
CA VAL A 46 -0.96 7.90 10.05
C VAL A 46 0.41 8.53 10.17
N GLU A 47 1.46 7.72 10.13
CA GLU A 47 2.84 8.19 10.22
C GLU A 47 3.57 7.93 8.90
N LEU A 48 4.10 8.99 8.29
CA LEU A 48 4.89 8.94 7.06
C LEU A 48 6.33 9.35 7.35
N CYS A 49 7.26 8.42 7.14
CA CYS A 49 8.68 8.66 7.35
C CYS A 49 9.35 9.39 6.18
N GLU A 50 10.64 9.67 6.35
CA GLU A 50 11.47 10.40 5.39
C GLU A 50 11.45 9.78 3.98
N ASP A 51 11.37 10.65 2.98
CA ASP A 51 11.42 10.28 1.55
C ASP A 51 10.39 9.23 1.13
N SER A 52 9.32 9.06 1.91
CA SER A 52 8.16 8.27 1.50
C SER A 52 7.40 8.99 0.39
N ILE A 53 6.92 8.23 -0.59
CA ILE A 53 6.27 8.76 -1.79
C ILE A 53 4.89 8.15 -1.95
N LEU A 54 3.87 9.00 -1.98
CA LEU A 54 2.50 8.62 -2.30
C LEU A 54 2.10 9.12 -3.69
N HIS A 55 1.82 8.18 -4.59
CA HIS A 55 1.35 8.49 -5.93
C HIS A 55 -0.10 9.02 -5.95
N PRO A 56 -0.52 9.67 -7.05
CA PRO A 56 -1.91 10.05 -7.27
C PRO A 56 -2.85 8.84 -7.15
N HIS A 57 -4.03 9.03 -6.55
CA HIS A 57 -5.05 7.98 -6.35
C HIS A 57 -4.64 6.83 -5.43
N SER A 58 -3.54 6.95 -4.67
CA SER A 58 -3.28 6.06 -3.54
C SER A 58 -4.31 6.30 -2.43
N ARG A 59 -4.75 5.23 -1.77
CA ARG A 59 -5.73 5.25 -0.68
C ARG A 59 -5.10 4.69 0.57
N ILE A 60 -4.98 5.51 1.60
CA ILE A 60 -4.52 5.11 2.92
C ILE A 60 -5.73 5.15 3.85
N ARG A 61 -6.09 4.00 4.42
CA ARG A 61 -7.22 3.81 5.33
C ARG A 61 -6.72 3.47 6.72
N ALA A 62 -6.79 4.45 7.62
CA ALA A 62 -6.50 4.32 9.05
C ALA A 62 -7.79 4.36 9.89
N GLU A 63 -8.82 3.66 9.43
CA GLU A 63 -10.11 3.61 10.11
C GLU A 63 -10.08 2.64 11.29
N HIS A 64 -9.46 1.46 11.11
CA HIS A 64 -9.46 0.39 12.10
C HIS A 64 -8.10 0.13 12.77
N GLY A 65 -7.12 1.00 12.55
CA GLY A 65 -5.81 0.88 13.14
C GLY A 65 -4.83 1.93 12.65
N ILE A 66 -3.68 1.98 13.31
CA ILE A 66 -2.58 2.88 12.98
C ILE A 66 -1.93 2.40 11.67
N VAL A 67 -1.60 3.35 10.79
CA VAL A 67 -0.83 3.08 9.58
C VAL A 67 0.53 3.75 9.68
N TYR A 68 1.59 2.93 9.69
CA TYR A 68 2.97 3.40 9.68
C TYR A 68 3.61 3.09 8.34
N ILE A 69 4.22 4.10 7.71
CA ILE A 69 4.94 3.96 6.46
C ILE A 69 6.40 4.36 6.68
N GLY A 70 7.29 3.39 6.46
CA GLY A 70 8.72 3.54 6.60
C GLY A 70 9.38 4.44 5.56
N LYS A 71 10.70 4.53 5.70
CA LYS A 71 11.58 5.46 4.98
C LYS A 71 11.79 5.00 3.55
N ARG A 72 11.84 5.93 2.58
CA ARG A 72 12.08 5.61 1.15
C ARG A 72 11.10 4.58 0.57
N THR A 73 9.89 4.50 1.14
CA THR A 73 8.84 3.61 0.70
C THR A 73 8.03 4.27 -0.42
N ILE A 74 7.76 3.51 -1.48
CA ILE A 74 7.04 3.99 -2.67
C ILE A 74 5.67 3.32 -2.70
N ILE A 75 4.61 4.13 -2.71
CA ILE A 75 3.22 3.67 -2.83
C ILE A 75 2.67 4.19 -4.15
N CYS A 76 2.51 3.30 -5.12
CA CYS A 76 2.01 3.59 -6.46
C CYS A 76 0.50 3.89 -6.48
N GLY A 77 0.01 4.36 -7.63
CA GLY A 77 -1.38 4.79 -7.78
C GLY A 77 -2.37 3.64 -7.70
N ALA A 78 -3.61 3.95 -7.30
CA ALA A 78 -4.70 2.98 -7.11
C ALA A 78 -4.42 1.86 -6.09
N THR A 79 -3.40 2.03 -5.24
CA THR A 79 -3.13 1.16 -4.10
C THR A 79 -4.10 1.44 -2.97
N THR A 80 -4.41 0.40 -2.19
CA THR A 80 -5.17 0.54 -0.95
C THR A 80 -4.34 -0.03 0.20
N VAL A 81 -3.94 0.83 1.12
CA VAL A 81 -3.16 0.47 2.31
C VAL A 81 -4.04 0.70 3.53
N GLY A 82 -4.27 -0.32 4.34
CA GLY A 82 -5.15 -0.24 5.49
C GLY A 82 -6.14 -1.40 5.55
N VAL A 83 -6.50 -1.79 6.76
CA VAL A 83 -7.45 -2.89 6.99
C VAL A 83 -8.87 -2.41 6.63
N THR A 84 -9.59 -3.17 5.80
CA THR A 84 -10.97 -2.84 5.41
C THR A 84 -11.99 -3.28 6.45
N GLU A 85 -11.76 -4.40 7.15
CA GLU A 85 -12.71 -4.95 8.13
C GLU A 85 -12.03 -5.42 9.42
N GLY A 86 -12.56 -4.94 10.55
CA GLY A 86 -12.09 -5.25 11.91
C GLY A 86 -10.77 -4.56 12.28
N GLU A 87 -10.30 -4.79 13.50
CA GLU A 87 -9.14 -4.07 14.04
C GLU A 87 -7.80 -4.65 13.54
N GLY A 88 -6.86 -3.76 13.19
CA GLY A 88 -5.52 -4.17 12.78
C GLY A 88 -4.64 -2.99 12.36
N ASN A 89 -3.43 -2.93 12.92
CA ASN A 89 -2.43 -1.96 12.55
C ASN A 89 -1.68 -2.43 11.30
N VAL A 90 -1.33 -1.50 10.41
CA VAL A 90 -0.52 -1.77 9.22
C VAL A 90 0.82 -1.09 9.37
N ILE A 91 1.87 -1.87 9.50
CA ILE A 91 3.25 -1.37 9.62
C ILE A 91 4.00 -1.72 8.35
N ILE A 92 4.37 -0.72 7.57
CA ILE A 92 5.20 -0.88 6.38
C ILE A 92 6.63 -0.46 6.74
N GLY A 93 7.58 -1.37 6.53
CA GLY A 93 9.00 -1.15 6.76
C GLY A 93 9.64 -0.16 5.79
N ASP A 94 10.98 -0.12 5.85
CA ASP A 94 11.78 0.79 5.03
C ASP A 94 12.04 0.21 3.64
N GLU A 95 12.17 1.08 2.64
CA GLU A 95 12.55 0.72 1.27
C GLU A 95 11.56 -0.27 0.62
N VAL A 96 10.30 -0.25 1.06
CA VAL A 96 9.24 -1.08 0.50
C VAL A 96 8.67 -0.44 -0.76
N ILE A 97 8.30 -1.25 -1.73
CA ILE A 97 7.69 -0.78 -2.98
C ILE A 97 6.34 -1.47 -3.12
N ILE A 98 5.29 -0.68 -3.22
CA ILE A 98 3.92 -1.14 -3.44
C ILE A 98 3.49 -0.64 -4.80
N GLU A 99 3.38 -1.54 -5.76
CA GLU A 99 2.99 -1.23 -7.14
C GLU A 99 1.48 -1.01 -7.31
N ALA A 100 1.12 -0.51 -8.49
CA ALA A 100 -0.22 -0.01 -8.76
C ALA A 100 -1.31 -1.09 -8.58
N GLY A 101 -2.42 -0.71 -7.94
CA GLY A 101 -3.56 -1.60 -7.73
C GLY A 101 -3.37 -2.67 -6.66
N ALA A 102 -2.26 -2.69 -5.93
CA ALA A 102 -2.06 -3.60 -4.82
C ALA A 102 -2.91 -3.22 -3.60
N THR A 103 -3.34 -4.23 -2.84
CA THR A 103 -4.08 -4.07 -1.59
C THR A 103 -3.25 -4.64 -0.44
N VAL A 104 -2.98 -3.83 0.58
CA VAL A 104 -2.12 -4.19 1.71
C VAL A 104 -2.90 -4.07 3.01
N GLU A 105 -3.33 -5.22 3.55
CA GLU A 105 -3.97 -5.35 4.86
C GLU A 105 -3.08 -6.09 5.88
N ALA A 106 -1.80 -6.25 5.55
CA ALA A 106 -0.82 -6.93 6.40
C ALA A 106 -0.65 -6.23 7.76
N LYS A 107 -0.36 -7.02 8.79
CA LYS A 107 0.04 -6.51 10.10
C LYS A 107 1.41 -5.84 10.04
N SER A 108 2.34 -6.46 9.33
CA SER A 108 3.71 -5.97 9.18
C SER A 108 4.27 -6.37 7.83
N VAL A 109 4.98 -5.45 7.18
CA VAL A 109 5.75 -5.67 5.96
C VAL A 109 7.21 -5.35 6.23
N GLY A 110 8.09 -6.33 6.06
CA GLY A 110 9.52 -6.17 6.30
C GLY A 110 10.22 -5.30 5.25
N ASP A 111 11.40 -4.83 5.63
CA ASP A 111 12.21 -3.90 4.85
C ASP A 111 12.64 -4.48 3.49
N GLY A 112 12.72 -3.64 2.46
CA GLY A 112 13.17 -4.01 1.12
C GLY A 112 12.23 -4.96 0.37
N THR A 113 11.00 -5.15 0.86
CA THR A 113 9.99 -5.99 0.23
C THR A 113 9.36 -5.29 -0.97
N MET A 114 9.10 -6.06 -2.03
CA MET A 114 8.44 -5.62 -3.25
C MET A 114 7.06 -6.28 -3.36
N ILE A 115 6.02 -5.46 -3.44
CA ILE A 115 4.63 -5.89 -3.65
C ILE A 115 4.25 -5.44 -5.06
N GLU A 116 4.18 -6.38 -6.00
CA GLU A 116 3.94 -6.07 -7.41
C GLU A 116 2.45 -5.81 -7.71
N ALA A 117 2.17 -5.35 -8.94
CA ALA A 117 0.87 -4.80 -9.30
C ALA A 117 -0.30 -5.78 -9.05
N LYS A 118 -1.39 -5.26 -8.49
CA LYS A 118 -2.62 -6.03 -8.17
C LYS A 118 -2.41 -7.20 -7.20
N ALA A 119 -1.27 -7.30 -6.53
CA ALA A 119 -1.11 -8.25 -5.44
C ALA A 119 -2.02 -7.88 -4.27
N LYS A 120 -2.52 -8.90 -3.56
CA LYS A 120 -3.35 -8.73 -2.37
C LYS A 120 -2.66 -9.38 -1.18
N ILE A 121 -2.56 -8.64 -0.10
CA ILE A 121 -2.04 -9.15 1.15
C ILE A 121 -3.18 -9.18 2.14
N GLY A 122 -3.51 -10.39 2.59
CA GLY A 122 -4.59 -10.62 3.54
C GLY A 122 -4.33 -9.98 4.89
N LYS A 123 -5.43 -9.75 5.59
CA LYS A 123 -5.43 -9.21 6.95
C LYS A 123 -4.52 -9.99 7.88
N GLY A 124 -3.74 -9.30 8.71
CA GLY A 124 -2.94 -9.95 9.75
C GLY A 124 -1.67 -10.64 9.25
N ALA A 125 -1.47 -10.72 7.92
CA ALA A 125 -0.28 -11.32 7.35
C ALA A 125 1.00 -10.59 7.82
N VAL A 126 2.04 -11.37 8.05
CA VAL A 126 3.36 -10.88 8.44
C VAL A 126 4.34 -11.24 7.34
N ILE A 127 4.84 -10.21 6.66
CA ILE A 127 5.77 -10.38 5.56
C ILE A 127 7.17 -10.07 6.06
N GLY A 128 8.09 -11.01 5.83
CA GLY A 128 9.51 -10.86 6.11
C GLY A 128 10.20 -9.78 5.28
N LYS A 129 11.52 -9.73 5.41
CA LYS A 129 12.40 -8.78 4.71
C LYS A 129 12.80 -9.29 3.33
N TYR A 130 12.99 -8.37 2.39
CA TYR A 130 13.41 -8.67 1.02
C TYR A 130 12.53 -9.71 0.33
N CYS A 131 11.23 -9.71 0.65
CA CYS A 131 10.27 -10.58 0.00
C CYS A 131 9.82 -9.98 -1.33
N LYS A 132 9.38 -10.82 -2.26
CA LYS A 132 8.78 -10.37 -3.52
C LYS A 132 7.43 -11.06 -3.72
N ILE A 133 6.39 -10.29 -3.88
CA ILE A 133 5.05 -10.79 -4.20
C ILE A 133 4.79 -10.47 -5.66
N THR A 134 4.68 -11.50 -6.50
CA THR A 134 4.46 -11.30 -7.94
C THR A 134 3.07 -10.75 -8.22
N PRO A 135 2.80 -10.22 -9.45
CA PRO A 135 1.56 -9.52 -9.73
C PRO A 135 0.40 -10.50 -9.66
N LEU A 136 -0.78 -10.01 -9.26
CA LEU A 136 -2.01 -10.80 -9.12
C LEU A 136 -1.96 -11.94 -8.08
N CYS A 137 -0.88 -12.08 -7.31
CA CYS A 137 -0.82 -13.04 -6.22
C CYS A 137 -1.60 -12.58 -5.00
N GLU A 138 -2.09 -13.55 -4.23
CA GLU A 138 -2.82 -13.31 -2.99
C GLU A 138 -2.13 -14.06 -1.85
N VAL A 139 -1.71 -13.31 -0.83
CA VAL A 139 -1.19 -13.85 0.44
C VAL A 139 -2.37 -14.00 1.39
N SER A 140 -2.51 -15.17 1.98
CA SER A 140 -3.63 -15.47 2.88
C SER A 140 -3.61 -14.60 4.14
N ALA A 141 -4.78 -14.41 4.76
CA ALA A 141 -4.87 -13.75 6.05
C ALA A 141 -4.09 -14.53 7.13
N ASP A 142 -3.46 -13.79 8.05
CA ASP A 142 -2.62 -14.30 9.14
C ASP A 142 -1.43 -15.18 8.71
N ASP A 143 -1.12 -15.18 7.41
CA ASP A 143 -0.01 -15.93 6.85
C ASP A 143 1.34 -15.29 7.24
N GLN A 144 2.34 -16.12 7.48
CA GLN A 144 3.69 -15.68 7.80
C GLN A 144 4.62 -16.03 6.65
N LEU A 145 5.13 -14.99 6.00
CA LEU A 145 6.10 -15.14 4.94
C LEU A 145 7.51 -14.91 5.51
N PRO A 146 8.41 -15.92 5.47
CA PRO A 146 9.77 -15.75 5.95
C PRO A 146 10.57 -14.82 5.01
N ASP A 147 11.67 -14.28 5.53
CA ASP A 147 12.58 -13.42 4.79
C ASP A 147 13.06 -14.09 3.50
N TYR A 148 13.35 -13.27 2.47
CA TYR A 148 13.84 -13.70 1.16
C TYR A 148 12.90 -14.64 0.40
N THR A 149 11.58 -14.53 0.63
CA THR A 149 10.61 -15.36 -0.07
C THR A 149 10.00 -14.64 -1.26
N VAL A 150 9.96 -15.34 -2.40
CA VAL A 150 9.20 -14.95 -3.59
C VAL A 150 7.90 -15.74 -3.60
N VAL A 151 6.78 -15.03 -3.55
CA VAL A 151 5.43 -15.61 -3.71
C VAL A 151 5.03 -15.46 -5.17
N TYR A 152 4.68 -16.57 -5.82
CA TYR A 152 4.26 -16.60 -7.21
C TYR A 152 3.14 -17.59 -7.49
N GLY A 153 2.41 -17.35 -8.58
CA GLY A 153 1.28 -18.18 -8.99
C GLY A 153 0.19 -18.27 -7.92
N ASP A 154 -0.28 -19.49 -7.66
CA ASP A 154 -1.33 -19.79 -6.67
C ASP A 154 -0.73 -19.95 -5.25
N ASN A 155 -0.17 -18.86 -4.73
CA ASN A 155 0.49 -18.78 -3.42
C ASN A 155 1.69 -19.76 -3.25
N GLN A 156 2.36 -20.12 -4.35
CA GLN A 156 3.60 -20.89 -4.28
C GLN A 156 4.73 -20.01 -3.76
N ARG A 157 5.63 -20.60 -2.97
CA ARG A 157 6.72 -19.89 -2.32
C ARG A 157 8.04 -20.47 -2.78
N ARG A 158 8.96 -19.59 -3.17
CA ARG A 158 10.34 -19.94 -3.49
C ARG A 158 11.27 -19.08 -2.66
N TYR A 159 12.32 -19.70 -2.14
CA TYR A 159 13.40 -18.98 -1.48
C TYR A 159 14.31 -18.31 -2.52
N ASP A 160 14.55 -17.01 -2.37
CA ASP A 160 15.47 -16.25 -3.20
C ASP A 160 16.90 -16.37 -2.66
N GLN A 161 17.59 -17.42 -3.11
CA GLN A 161 19.02 -17.61 -2.83
C GLN A 161 19.86 -16.41 -3.33
N THR A 162 19.44 -15.76 -4.42
CA THR A 162 20.21 -14.64 -4.99
C THR A 162 20.26 -13.48 -4.04
N LEU A 163 19.11 -13.08 -3.48
CA LEU A 163 19.02 -11.99 -2.50
C LEU A 163 19.54 -12.39 -1.13
N ALA A 164 19.42 -13.66 -0.73
CA ALA A 164 19.91 -14.15 0.55
C ALA A 164 21.44 -14.23 0.59
N ASP A 165 22.06 -14.80 -0.44
CA ASP A 165 23.49 -15.12 -0.42
C ASP A 165 24.36 -13.96 -0.91
N ASN A 166 23.83 -13.08 -1.78
CA ASN A 166 24.62 -12.01 -2.39
C ASN A 166 24.31 -10.63 -1.77
N PRO A 167 25.15 -10.13 -0.84
CA PRO A 167 24.97 -8.79 -0.26
C PRO A 167 25.11 -7.68 -1.31
N GLU A 168 25.89 -7.89 -2.36
CA GLU A 168 26.06 -6.93 -3.45
C GLU A 168 24.75 -6.66 -4.20
N VAL A 169 23.93 -7.69 -4.41
CA VAL A 169 22.62 -7.57 -5.07
C VAL A 169 21.68 -6.74 -4.20
N ARG A 170 21.69 -6.95 -2.88
CA ARG A 170 20.90 -6.14 -1.93
C ARG A 170 21.34 -4.68 -1.95
N GLN A 171 22.65 -4.42 -1.99
CA GLN A 171 23.17 -3.05 -2.11
C GLN A 171 22.79 -2.41 -3.45
N ALA A 172 22.85 -3.16 -4.54
CA ALA A 172 22.44 -2.67 -5.85
C ALA A 172 20.94 -2.33 -5.89
N GLN A 173 20.08 -3.17 -5.31
CA GLN A 173 18.66 -2.87 -5.15
C GLN A 173 18.42 -1.62 -4.31
N ARG A 174 19.08 -1.50 -3.15
CA ARG A 174 18.96 -0.30 -2.30
C ARG A 174 19.39 0.97 -3.03
N LYS A 175 20.49 0.92 -3.79
CA LYS A 175 20.94 2.04 -4.63
C LYS A 175 19.91 2.36 -5.71
N GLY A 176 19.39 1.35 -6.39
CA GLY A 176 18.32 1.50 -7.38
C GLY A 176 17.07 2.15 -6.79
N GLN A 177 16.67 1.72 -5.60
CA GLN A 177 15.53 2.27 -4.88
C GLN A 177 15.75 3.74 -4.50
N ALA A 178 16.92 4.09 -3.96
CA ALA A 178 17.24 5.47 -3.64
C ALA A 178 17.20 6.38 -4.88
N LEU A 179 17.71 5.89 -6.03
CA LEU A 179 17.63 6.62 -7.30
C LEU A 179 16.19 6.75 -7.79
N HIS A 180 15.38 5.71 -7.65
CA HIS A 180 13.96 5.73 -8.00
C HIS A 180 13.20 6.77 -7.18
N VAL A 181 13.39 6.77 -5.85
CA VAL A 181 12.84 7.78 -4.94
C VAL A 181 13.26 9.19 -5.36
N SER A 182 14.56 9.41 -5.61
CA SER A 182 15.06 10.72 -6.03
C SER A 182 14.48 11.22 -7.37
N THR A 183 14.10 10.29 -8.25
CA THR A 183 13.48 10.61 -9.54
C THR A 183 12.01 10.97 -9.33
N LEU A 184 11.29 10.18 -8.54
CA LEU A 184 9.88 10.40 -8.22
C LEU A 184 9.67 11.69 -7.44
N GLN A 185 10.57 12.05 -6.53
CA GLN A 185 10.55 13.34 -5.82
C GLN A 185 10.60 14.54 -6.79
N LYS A 186 11.24 14.39 -7.96
CA LYS A 186 11.30 15.44 -8.99
C LYS A 186 10.06 15.45 -9.90
N LEU A 187 9.43 14.28 -10.09
CA LEU A 187 8.30 14.11 -11.00
C LEU A 187 6.95 14.39 -10.34
N ILE A 188 6.79 14.02 -9.07
CA ILE A 188 5.52 14.14 -8.35
C ILE A 188 5.47 15.51 -7.68
N PRO A 189 4.48 16.37 -8.02
CA PRO A 189 4.32 17.64 -7.35
C PRO A 189 3.99 17.40 -5.88
N ASN A 190 4.77 18.02 -4.99
CA ASN A 190 4.61 17.83 -3.56
C ASN A 190 3.42 18.63 -3.04
N ALA A 191 2.43 17.92 -2.49
CA ALA A 191 1.27 18.50 -1.81
C ALA A 191 1.21 18.11 -0.32
N SER A 192 2.35 17.76 0.29
CA SER A 192 2.44 17.37 1.71
C SER A 192 1.89 18.45 2.66
N HIS A 193 2.00 19.73 2.29
CA HIS A 193 1.47 20.88 3.02
C HIS A 193 -0.04 20.83 3.30
N LYS A 194 -0.81 20.04 2.53
CA LYS A 194 -2.26 19.84 2.73
C LYS A 194 -2.58 19.06 4.01
N TRP A 195 -1.62 18.29 4.50
CA TRP A 195 -1.80 17.28 5.54
C TRP A 195 -0.97 17.55 6.80
N THR A 196 -0.20 18.64 6.80
CA THR A 196 0.47 19.20 7.99
C THR A 196 -0.46 20.20 8.66
#